data_AF-A0A3N5ZVW0-F1
#
_entry.id   AF-A0A3N5ZVW0-F1
#
_cell.length_a   1.000
_cell.length_b   1.000
_cell.length_c   1.000
_cell.angle_alpha   90.00
_cell.angle_beta   90.00
_cell.angle_gamma   90.00
#
_symmetry.space_group_name_H-M   'P 1'
#
loop_
_entity.id
_entity.type
_entity.pdbx_description
1 polymer ?
#
loop_
_entity_poly.entity_id
_entity_poly.type
_entity_poly.pdbx_seq_one_letter_code
_entity_poly.pdbx_strand_id
1 'polypeptide(L)'
;ELFLRHEWPGNIRELENMIKRLVILQDEQMIIRELRTAAARASAPAFAPAVAATVQVGVGDASGYAPAPAEPIPAEADDEPSIQPVEIPEEPRTLADIARAAALKAERAALEQTLDQVRWNRRKAAQLLGVSYKTLLNKIKECGISQK
;
A
#
# COMPACT_ATOMS: atom_id res chain seq x y z
N GLU A 1 26.11 3.49 20.07
CA GLU A 1 25.95 2.02 20.00
C GLU A 1 24.54 1.53 19.61
N LEU A 2 23.43 2.22 19.95
CA LEU A 2 22.08 1.71 19.66
C LEU A 2 21.77 1.56 18.15
N PHE A 3 22.20 2.50 17.32
CA PHE A 3 22.00 2.46 15.86
C PHE A 3 22.60 1.23 15.17
N LEU A 4 23.67 0.68 15.74
CA LEU A 4 24.39 -0.49 15.21
C LEU A 4 23.76 -1.82 15.66
N ARG A 5 22.95 -1.80 16.74
CA ARG A 5 22.29 -2.98 17.30
C ARG A 5 20.87 -3.19 16.77
N HIS A 6 20.33 -2.23 16.02
CA HIS A 6 19.02 -2.33 15.41
C HIS A 6 19.12 -2.98 14.03
N GLU A 7 18.37 -4.07 13.84
CA GLU A 7 18.16 -4.68 12.52
C GLU A 7 17.11 -3.85 11.80
N TRP A 8 17.53 -2.78 11.14
CA TRP A 8 16.65 -1.87 10.39
C TRP A 8 15.88 -2.64 9.30
N PRO A 9 14.57 -2.91 9.46
CA PRO A 9 13.79 -3.68 8.50
C PRO A 9 13.48 -2.84 7.25
N GLY A 10 14.50 -2.60 6.42
CA GLY A 10 14.48 -1.62 5.32
C GLY A 10 15.78 -0.81 5.18
N ASN A 11 16.78 -1.12 6.02
CA ASN A 11 18.17 -0.69 6.13
C ASN A 11 18.51 0.78 5.87
N ILE A 12 18.31 1.32 4.67
CA ILE A 12 18.82 2.66 4.34
C ILE A 12 17.72 3.72 4.45
N ARG A 13 16.48 3.42 4.05
CA ARG A 13 15.39 4.43 4.08
C ARG A 13 14.95 4.77 5.49
N GLU A 14 14.88 3.77 6.37
CA GLU A 14 14.52 3.97 7.77
C GLU A 14 15.61 4.72 8.53
N LEU A 15 16.88 4.38 8.28
CA LEU A 15 18.02 5.10 8.83
C LEU A 15 18.04 6.56 8.35
N GLU A 16 17.83 6.79 7.05
CA GLU A 16 17.76 8.13 6.47
C GLU A 16 16.63 8.97 7.10
N ASN A 17 15.43 8.39 7.25
CA ASN A 17 14.31 9.06 7.89
C ASN A 17 14.61 9.40 9.36
N MET A 18 15.29 8.51 10.07
CA MET A 18 15.68 8.72 11.45
C MET A 18 16.73 9.85 11.59
N ILE A 19 17.75 9.85 10.74
CA ILE A 19 18.77 10.90 10.72
C ILE A 19 18.16 12.26 10.36
N LYS A 20 17.25 12.30 9.37
CA LYS A 20 16.52 13.53 9.03
C LYS A 20 15.76 14.09 10.22
N ARG A 21 15.06 13.24 10.98
CA ARG A 21 14.35 13.66 12.20
C ARG A 21 15.30 14.16 13.29
N LEU A 22 16.47 13.52 13.47
CA LEU A 22 17.50 13.96 14.43
C LEU A 22 17.95 15.39 14.14
N VAL A 23 18.21 15.69 12.86
CA VAL A 23 18.66 17.01 12.42
C VAL A 23 17.57 18.07 12.59
N ILE A 24 16.30 17.71 12.37
CA ILE A 24 15.18 18.65 12.44
C ILE A 24 14.76 18.95 13.88
N LEU A 25 14.61 17.92 14.72
CA LEU A 25 14.13 18.09 16.10
C LEU A 25 15.23 18.49 17.08
N GLN A 26 16.51 18.25 16.74
CA GLN A 26 17.67 18.41 17.64
C GLN A 26 17.48 17.73 19.02
N ASP A 27 16.60 16.74 19.11
CA ASP A 27 16.30 16.01 20.33
C ASP A 27 16.69 14.53 20.14
N GLU A 28 17.88 14.21 20.62
CA GLU A 28 18.43 12.85 20.58
C GLU A 28 17.65 11.89 21.52
N GLN A 29 17.06 12.41 22.60
CA GLN A 29 16.39 11.60 23.62
C GLN A 29 15.04 11.10 23.12
N MET A 30 14.32 11.90 22.35
CA MET A 30 13.08 11.49 21.70
C MET A 30 13.32 10.32 20.73
N ILE A 31 14.39 10.40 19.94
CA ILE A 31 14.75 9.38 18.95
C ILE A 31 15.21 8.08 19.61
N ILE A 32 15.96 8.17 20.72
CA ILE A 32 16.35 6.99 21.50
C ILE A 32 15.10 6.27 22.05
N ARG A 33 14.06 7.01 22.46
CA ARG A 33 12.79 6.43 22.92
C ARG A 33 12.06 5.73 21.78
N GLU A 34 11.90 6.38 20.62
CA GLU A 34 11.29 5.75 19.44
C GLU A 34 12.02 4.47 19.03
N LEU A 35 13.36 4.51 19.02
CA LEU A 35 14.20 3.38 18.65
C LEU A 35 14.02 2.20 19.63
N ARG A 36 13.96 2.46 20.94
CA ARG A 36 13.64 1.42 21.95
C ARG A 36 12.22 0.85 21.78
N THR A 37 11.23 1.69 21.50
CA THR A 37 9.85 1.23 21.25
C THR A 37 9.77 0.36 20.00
N ALA A 38 10.51 0.71 18.94
CA ALA A 38 10.62 -0.10 17.73
C ALA A 38 11.30 -1.46 17.99
N ALA A 39 12.37 -1.50 18.79
CA ALA A 39 13.02 -2.75 19.20
C ALA A 39 12.06 -3.64 20.00
N ALA A 40 11.33 -3.07 20.95
CA ALA A 40 10.36 -3.81 21.75
C ALA A 40 9.24 -4.40 20.89
N ARG A 41 8.81 -3.67 19.84
CA ARG A 41 7.80 -4.15 18.88
C ARG A 41 8.34 -5.24 17.96
N ALA A 42 9.61 -5.17 17.56
CA ALA A 42 10.28 -6.21 16.80
C ALA A 42 10.52 -7.50 17.61
N SER A 43 10.71 -7.36 18.93
CA SER A 43 10.88 -8.48 19.86
C SER A 43 9.55 -9.07 20.38
N ALA A 44 8.41 -8.49 20.04
CA ALA A 44 7.10 -9.04 20.40
C ALA A 44 6.77 -10.20 19.44
N PRO A 45 6.36 -11.38 19.94
CA PRO A 45 5.97 -12.48 19.06
C PRO A 45 4.74 -12.07 18.26
N ALA A 46 4.90 -11.99 16.93
CA ALA A 46 3.79 -11.87 16.01
C ALA A 46 2.97 -13.17 16.08
N PHE A 47 1.81 -13.09 16.73
CA PHE A 47 0.79 -14.13 16.80
C PHE A 47 1.22 -15.43 17.52
N ALA A 48 1.02 -15.47 18.84
CA ALA A 48 0.89 -16.75 19.53
C ALA A 48 -0.48 -17.37 19.17
N PRO A 49 -0.58 -18.65 18.78
CA PRO A 49 -1.88 -19.29 18.67
C PRO A 49 -2.49 -19.40 20.07
N ALA A 50 -3.66 -18.81 20.27
CA ALA A 50 -4.42 -18.93 21.50
C ALA A 50 -4.88 -20.40 21.66
N VAL A 51 -4.10 -21.20 22.38
CA VAL A 51 -4.51 -22.52 22.81
C VAL A 51 -5.45 -22.41 24.01
N ALA A 52 -6.60 -23.08 23.88
CA ALA A 52 -7.50 -23.56 24.93
C ALA A 52 -8.21 -22.52 25.82
N ALA A 53 -9.46 -22.23 25.45
CA ALA A 53 -10.52 -21.98 26.41
C ALA A 53 -11.70 -22.92 26.10
N THR A 54 -11.73 -24.08 26.74
CA THR A 54 -12.92 -24.94 26.81
C THR A 54 -13.95 -24.27 27.70
N VAL A 55 -14.92 -23.58 27.09
CA VAL A 55 -16.12 -23.11 27.80
C VAL A 55 -17.16 -24.22 27.79
N GLN A 56 -17.36 -24.85 28.95
CA GLN A 56 -18.54 -25.68 29.22
C GLN A 56 -19.74 -24.75 29.41
N VAL A 57 -20.73 -24.84 28.50
CA VAL A 57 -22.02 -24.16 28.67
C VAL A 57 -23.02 -25.17 29.23
N GLY A 58 -23.53 -24.86 30.42
CA GLY A 58 -24.54 -25.63 31.13
C GLY A 58 -25.87 -25.69 30.39
N VAL A 59 -26.56 -26.81 30.61
CA VAL A 59 -27.93 -27.07 30.18
C VAL A 59 -28.86 -26.09 30.90
N GLY A 60 -29.61 -25.31 30.13
CA GLY A 60 -30.67 -24.45 30.62
C GLY A 60 -31.71 -24.24 29.53
N ASP A 61 -32.89 -24.84 29.74
CA ASP A 61 -34.11 -24.71 28.94
C ASP A 61 -34.44 -23.27 28.56
N ALA A 62 -34.77 -23.04 27.28
CA ALA A 62 -35.67 -21.98 26.86
C ALA A 62 -36.22 -22.26 25.44
N SER A 63 -37.34 -22.97 25.45
CA SER A 63 -38.50 -22.84 24.56
C SER A 63 -38.44 -21.84 23.39
N GLY A 64 -38.75 -22.34 22.18
CA GLY A 64 -39.65 -21.63 21.28
C GLY A 64 -39.03 -20.73 20.22
N TYR A 65 -38.34 -21.30 19.23
CA TYR A 65 -38.36 -20.72 17.89
C TYR A 65 -38.45 -21.83 16.85
N ALA A 66 -39.67 -22.08 16.38
CA ALA A 66 -39.90 -22.92 15.21
C ALA A 66 -39.34 -22.17 13.98
N PRO A 67 -38.43 -22.77 13.19
CA PRO A 67 -38.04 -22.15 11.93
C PRO A 67 -39.26 -22.12 11.01
N ALA A 68 -39.71 -20.92 10.66
CA ALA A 68 -40.71 -20.72 9.62
C ALA A 68 -40.21 -21.40 8.33
N PRO A 69 -41.09 -22.08 7.57
CA PRO A 69 -40.70 -22.71 6.32
C PRO A 69 -40.14 -21.65 5.37
N ALA A 70 -38.91 -21.86 4.91
CA ALA A 70 -38.23 -21.01 3.97
C ALA A 70 -39.08 -20.88 2.70
N GLU A 71 -39.72 -19.73 2.52
CA GLU A 71 -40.24 -19.38 1.22
C GLU A 71 -39.05 -19.26 0.24
N PRO A 72 -39.09 -19.94 -0.91
CA PRO A 72 -38.04 -19.84 -1.91
C PRO A 72 -37.99 -18.40 -2.41
N ILE A 73 -36.82 -17.77 -2.24
CA ILE A 73 -36.55 -16.43 -2.77
C ILE A 73 -36.76 -16.48 -4.29
N PRO A 74 -37.68 -15.69 -4.86
CA PRO A 74 -37.92 -15.67 -6.29
C PRO A 74 -36.66 -15.19 -7.02
N ALA A 75 -36.22 -15.99 -7.98
CA ALA A 75 -35.17 -15.64 -8.91
C ALA A 75 -35.67 -14.53 -9.85
N GLU A 76 -35.33 -13.27 -9.56
CA GLU A 76 -35.36 -12.19 -10.54
C GLU A 76 -34.17 -11.24 -10.38
N ALA A 77 -33.63 -10.86 -11.54
CA ALA A 77 -32.70 -9.79 -11.85
C ALA A 77 -31.19 -10.08 -11.67
N ASP A 78 -30.62 -10.57 -12.77
CA ASP A 78 -29.25 -10.39 -13.23
C ASP A 78 -28.59 -9.07 -12.78
N ASP A 79 -27.74 -9.15 -11.77
CA ASP A 79 -26.53 -8.33 -11.67
C ASP A 79 -25.47 -9.18 -10.96
N GLU A 80 -25.07 -10.26 -11.65
CA GLU A 80 -23.80 -10.92 -11.31
C GLU A 80 -22.71 -9.85 -11.50
N PRO A 81 -21.95 -9.46 -10.47
CA PRO A 81 -20.75 -8.70 -10.69
C PRO A 81 -19.83 -9.60 -11.49
N SER A 82 -19.75 -9.34 -12.79
CA SER A 82 -18.91 -10.04 -13.74
C SER A 82 -17.47 -9.91 -13.26
N ILE A 83 -17.01 -10.91 -12.50
CA ILE A 83 -15.61 -11.12 -12.16
C ILE A 83 -14.95 -11.48 -13.48
N GLN A 84 -14.56 -10.47 -14.25
CA GLN A 84 -13.70 -10.69 -15.40
C GLN A 84 -12.41 -11.35 -14.86
N PRO A 85 -12.03 -12.53 -15.36
CA PRO A 85 -10.79 -13.18 -14.96
C PRO A 85 -9.64 -12.18 -15.15
N VAL A 86 -9.03 -11.77 -14.04
CA VAL A 86 -7.81 -10.98 -14.09
C VAL A 86 -6.78 -11.87 -14.78
N GLU A 87 -6.43 -11.53 -16.03
CA GLU A 87 -5.30 -12.13 -16.74
C GLU A 87 -4.05 -11.94 -15.88
N ILE A 88 -3.68 -12.96 -15.11
CA ILE A 88 -2.43 -12.98 -14.36
C ILE A 88 -1.36 -13.29 -15.38
N PRO A 89 -0.45 -12.34 -15.72
CA PRO A 89 0.61 -12.63 -16.68
C PRO A 89 1.53 -13.69 -16.08
N GLU A 90 1.69 -14.83 -16.76
CA GLU A 90 2.38 -16.05 -16.30
C GLU A 90 3.91 -15.95 -16.16
N GLU A 91 4.44 -14.75 -15.96
CA GLU A 91 5.87 -14.56 -15.71
C GLU A 91 6.12 -14.45 -14.21
N PRO A 92 7.24 -15.01 -13.68
CA PRO A 92 7.64 -14.80 -12.30
C PRO A 92 8.09 -13.34 -12.13
N ARG A 93 7.14 -12.41 -12.03
CA ARG A 93 7.41 -11.01 -11.74
C ARG A 93 7.68 -10.91 -10.26
N THR A 94 8.88 -10.49 -9.90
CA THR A 94 9.15 -10.15 -8.51
C THR A 94 8.21 -9.01 -8.10
N LEU A 95 7.87 -8.91 -6.81
CA LEU A 95 7.05 -7.79 -6.31
C LEU A 95 7.65 -6.43 -6.68
N ALA A 96 8.99 -6.37 -6.81
CA ALA A 96 9.70 -5.17 -7.26
C ALA A 96 9.40 -4.81 -8.72
N ASP A 97 9.28 -5.79 -9.61
CA ASP A 97 8.94 -5.58 -11.01
C ASP A 97 7.48 -5.14 -11.17
N ILE A 98 6.57 -5.73 -10.39
CA ILE A 98 5.16 -5.35 -10.35
C ILE A 98 5.01 -3.91 -9.87
N ALA A 99 5.68 -3.54 -8.78
CA ALA A 99 5.66 -2.18 -8.25
C ALA A 99 6.24 -1.18 -9.26
N ARG A 100 7.34 -1.52 -9.94
CA ARG A 100 7.95 -0.68 -10.98
C ARG A 100 7.01 -0.51 -12.17
N ALA A 101 6.38 -1.59 -12.64
CA ALA A 101 5.42 -1.54 -13.73
C ALA A 101 4.19 -0.69 -13.38
N ALA A 102 3.67 -0.83 -12.16
CA ALA A 102 2.56 -0.03 -11.66
C ALA A 102 2.93 1.47 -11.56
N ALA A 103 4.13 1.77 -11.04
CA ALA A 103 4.63 3.13 -10.96
C ALA A 103 4.79 3.76 -12.36
N LEU A 104 5.38 3.04 -13.32
CA LEU A 104 5.52 3.52 -14.70
C LEU A 104 4.16 3.77 -15.36
N LYS A 105 3.18 2.90 -15.13
CA LYS A 105 1.80 3.08 -15.62
C LYS A 105 1.17 4.35 -15.05
N ALA A 106 1.32 4.58 -13.75
CA ALA A 106 0.81 5.78 -13.08
C ALA A 106 1.51 7.06 -13.56
N GLU A 107 2.85 7.03 -13.68
CA GLU A 107 3.63 8.16 -14.21
C GLU A 107 3.19 8.54 -15.63
N ARG A 108 3.07 7.55 -16.52
CA ARG A 108 2.63 7.78 -17.90
C ARG A 108 1.25 8.41 -17.95
N ALA A 109 0.30 7.87 -17.19
CA ALA A 109 -1.07 8.39 -17.15
C ALA A 109 -1.13 9.84 -16.67
N ALA A 110 -0.39 10.18 -15.61
CA ALA A 110 -0.32 11.54 -15.08
C ALA A 110 0.31 12.53 -16.08
N LEU A 111 1.37 12.11 -16.77
CA LEU A 111 2.03 12.93 -17.80
C LEU A 111 1.11 13.21 -18.98
N GLU A 112 0.48 12.18 -19.54
CA GLU A 112 -0.43 12.30 -20.69
C GLU A 112 -1.62 13.20 -20.34
N GLN A 113 -2.28 12.94 -19.20
CA GLN A 113 -3.41 13.75 -18.74
C GLN A 113 -3.03 15.22 -18.57
N THR A 114 -1.87 15.51 -17.96
CA THR A 114 -1.44 16.89 -17.74
C THR A 114 -1.05 17.58 -19.05
N LEU A 115 -0.33 16.88 -19.94
CA LEU A 115 0.07 17.41 -21.24
C LEU A 115 -1.15 17.77 -22.08
N ASP A 116 -2.19 16.94 -22.10
CA ASP A 116 -3.42 17.21 -22.84
C ASP A 116 -4.17 18.42 -22.27
N GLN A 117 -4.27 18.54 -20.94
CA GLN A 117 -4.89 19.69 -20.27
C GLN A 117 -4.23 21.02 -20.64
N VAL A 118 -2.90 21.04 -20.76
CA VAL A 118 -2.15 22.27 -21.11
C VAL A 118 -1.88 22.41 -22.60
N ARG A 119 -2.57 21.64 -23.46
CA ARG A 119 -2.38 21.65 -24.92
C ARG A 119 -0.91 21.46 -25.31
N TRP A 120 -0.24 20.50 -24.68
CA TRP A 120 1.16 20.14 -24.91
C TRP A 120 2.18 21.26 -24.63
N ASN A 121 1.79 22.27 -23.85
CA ASN A 121 2.75 23.24 -23.31
C ASN A 121 3.64 22.59 -22.23
N ARG A 122 4.77 22.04 -22.68
CA ARG A 122 5.74 21.32 -21.84
C ARG A 122 6.26 22.13 -20.64
N ARG A 123 6.40 23.45 -20.76
CA ARG A 123 6.83 24.29 -19.61
C ARG A 123 5.73 24.38 -18.56
N LYS A 124 4.48 24.59 -18.98
CA LYS A 124 3.32 24.65 -18.08
C LYS A 124 3.03 23.29 -17.44
N ALA A 125 3.18 22.19 -18.19
CA ALA A 125 3.06 20.83 -17.67
C ALA A 125 4.10 20.54 -16.58
N ALA A 126 5.37 20.91 -16.80
CA ALA A 126 6.43 20.75 -15.81
C ALA A 126 6.10 21.52 -14.52
N GLN A 127 5.59 22.76 -14.66
CA GLN A 127 5.17 23.58 -13.52
C GLN A 127 3.99 22.98 -12.76
N LEU A 128 2.96 22.47 -13.44
CA LEU A 128 1.81 21.82 -12.81
C LEU A 128 2.18 20.53 -12.09
N LEU A 129 3.11 19.76 -12.64
CA LEU A 129 3.63 18.53 -12.03
C LEU A 129 4.69 18.80 -10.96
N GLY A 130 5.11 20.05 -10.76
CA GLY A 130 6.13 20.41 -9.77
C GLY A 130 7.52 19.84 -10.07
N VAL A 131 7.81 19.50 -11.32
CA VAL A 131 9.10 18.92 -11.73
C VAL A 131 9.89 19.91 -12.59
N SER A 132 11.21 19.73 -12.62
CA SER A 132 12.05 20.51 -13.54
C SER A 132 11.67 20.21 -15.00
N TYR A 133 11.81 21.20 -15.88
CA TYR A 133 11.57 21.02 -17.31
C TYR A 133 12.40 19.86 -17.91
N LYS A 134 13.66 19.72 -17.47
CA LYS A 134 14.55 18.63 -17.90
C LYS A 134 14.02 17.26 -17.45
N THR A 135 13.50 17.16 -16.23
CA THR A 135 12.87 15.94 -15.72
C THR A 135 11.66 15.56 -16.54
N LEU A 136 10.79 16.53 -16.84
CA LEU A 136 9.63 16.29 -17.70
C LEU A 136 10.05 15.74 -19.07
N LEU A 137 11.06 16.35 -19.70
CA LEU A 137 11.55 15.89 -21.01
C LEU A 137 12.11 14.47 -20.95
N ASN A 138 12.86 14.13 -19.90
CA ASN A 138 13.37 12.77 -19.71
C ASN A 138 12.23 11.77 -19.54
N LYS A 139 11.24 12.10 -18.71
CA LYS A 139 10.07 11.26 -18.47
C LYS A 139 9.21 11.06 -19.72
N ILE A 140 9.01 12.11 -20.53
CA ILE A 140 8.30 11.99 -21.82
C ILE A 140 9.02 11.02 -22.75
N LYS A 141 10.37 11.06 -22.80
CA LYS A 141 11.18 10.14 -23.60
C LYS A 141 11.11 8.70 -23.06
N GLU A 142 11.25 8.53 -21.75
CA GLU A 142 11.19 7.21 -21.09
C GLU A 142 9.82 6.54 -21.27
N CYS A 143 8.73 7.30 -21.19
CA CYS A 143 7.37 6.79 -21.34
C CYS A 143 6.93 6.68 -22.81
N GLY A 144 7.73 7.15 -23.78
CA GLY A 144 7.39 7.12 -25.21
C GLY A 144 6.14 7.91 -25.57
N ILE A 145 5.84 9.01 -24.85
CA ILE A 145 4.63 9.80 -25.07
C ILE A 145 4.91 10.78 -26.22
N SER A 146 4.33 10.50 -27.39
CA SER A 146 4.40 11.38 -28.56
C SER A 146 3.12 12.18 -28.72
N GLN A 147 3.24 13.40 -29.24
CA GLN A 147 2.10 14.24 -29.58
C GLN A 147 1.28 13.53 -30.67
N LYS A 148 -0.01 13.33 -30.40
CA LYS A 148 -0.99 12.80 -31.37
C LYS A 148 -1.38 13.89 -32.38
#